data_AF-A0A1E5K1Y3-F1
#
_entry.id   AF-A0A1E5K1Y3-F1
#
_cell.length_a   1.000
_cell.length_b   1.000
_cell.length_c   1.000
_cell.angle_alpha   90.00
_cell.angle_beta   90.00
_cell.angle_gamma   90.00
#
_symmetry.space_group_name_H-M   'P 1'
#
loop_
_entity.id
_entity.type
_entity.pdbx_description
1 polymer ?
#
loop_
_entity_poly.entity_id
_entity_poly.type
_entity_poly.pdbx_seq_one_letter_code
_entity_poly.pdbx_strand_id
1 'polypeptide(L)'
;MGVHISATPNPNAMKYTTDKVIFEGTNSISVMPGNTSEYEILNELMKLEEVDNVFGYQNFITVNKQFDADWESLNPKVEEIFVKYGY
;
A
#
# COMPACT_ATOMS: atom_id res chain seq x y z
N MET A 1 -9.56 6.99 -12.58
CA MET A 1 -9.13 6.56 -11.24
C MET A 1 -7.65 6.29 -11.37
N GLY A 2 -6.81 7.11 -10.75
CA GLY A 2 -5.38 7.07 -10.93
C GLY A 2 -4.69 7.01 -9.57
N VAL A 3 -3.94 5.94 -9.34
CA VAL A 3 -3.05 5.86 -8.19
C VAL A 3 -1.75 6.58 -8.56
N HIS A 4 -1.39 7.58 -7.79
CA HIS A 4 -0.14 8.31 -7.94
C HIS A 4 0.96 7.68 -7.11
N ILE A 5 1.89 7.02 -7.80
CA ILE A 5 3.08 6.43 -7.18
C ILE A 5 4.14 7.52 -7.00
N SER A 6 4.59 7.72 -5.78
CA SER A 6 5.67 8.64 -5.40
C SER A 6 6.77 7.85 -4.71
N ALA A 7 8.00 7.99 -5.23
CA ALA A 7 9.17 7.45 -4.56
C ALA A 7 9.39 8.19 -3.24
N THR A 8 9.79 7.43 -2.21
CA THR A 8 10.24 8.01 -0.95
C THR A 8 11.77 8.01 -0.91
N PRO A 9 12.41 8.70 0.05
CA PRO A 9 13.86 8.60 0.24
C PRO A 9 14.35 7.18 0.53
N ASN A 10 13.46 6.29 0.97
CA ASN A 10 13.76 4.88 1.18
C ASN A 10 13.50 4.09 -0.12
N PRO A 11 14.52 3.48 -0.74
CA PRO A 11 14.37 2.73 -2.00
C PRO A 11 13.44 1.52 -1.89
N ASN A 12 13.25 1.01 -0.66
CA ASN A 12 12.34 -0.09 -0.36
C ASN A 12 10.92 0.37 -0.06
N ALA A 13 10.63 1.67 -0.12
CA ALA A 13 9.31 2.21 0.19
C ALA A 13 8.76 3.09 -0.95
N MET A 14 7.55 2.77 -1.38
CA MET A 14 6.79 3.59 -2.34
C MET A 14 5.48 4.04 -1.73
N LYS A 15 5.13 5.30 -1.98
CA LYS A 15 3.88 5.89 -1.56
C LYS A 15 2.90 5.92 -2.72
N TYR A 16 1.72 5.36 -2.51
CA TYR A 16 0.62 5.29 -3.45
C TYR A 16 -0.47 6.23 -2.96
N THR A 17 -0.66 7.35 -3.67
CA THR A 17 -1.64 8.38 -3.31
C THR A 17 -2.83 8.28 -4.24
N THR A 18 -4.03 8.48 -3.71
CA THR A 18 -5.27 8.43 -4.47
C THR A 18 -6.06 9.72 -4.29
N ASP A 19 -6.97 10.00 -5.22
CA ASP A 19 -7.87 11.14 -5.13
C ASP A 19 -8.95 10.96 -4.04
N LYS A 20 -9.22 9.72 -3.65
CA LYS A 20 -10.22 9.38 -2.63
C LYS A 20 -9.58 9.16 -1.27
N VAL A 21 -10.30 9.54 -0.22
CA VAL A 21 -9.92 9.19 1.16
C VAL A 21 -10.16 7.69 1.34
N ILE A 22 -9.09 6.95 1.66
CA ILE A 22 -9.11 5.51 1.93
C ILE A 22 -9.37 5.27 3.42
N PHE A 23 -8.72 6.06 4.27
CA PHE A 23 -8.79 5.98 5.72
C PHE A 23 -9.54 7.20 6.25
N GLU A 24 -10.73 6.98 6.82
CA GLU A 24 -11.51 8.05 7.40
C GLU A 24 -10.90 8.53 8.74
N GLY A 25 -10.70 9.85 8.86
CA GLY A 25 -10.16 10.49 10.07
C GLY A 25 -8.66 10.77 10.04
N THR A 26 -8.08 11.00 11.23
CA THR A 26 -6.64 11.30 11.41
C THR A 26 -5.83 10.09 11.85
N ASN A 27 -6.40 8.89 11.79
CA ASN A 27 -5.74 7.68 12.23
C ASN A 27 -4.81 7.15 11.13
N SER A 28 -3.58 6.87 11.50
CA SER A 28 -2.63 6.13 10.67
C SER A 28 -2.71 4.65 11.00
N ILE A 29 -2.76 3.83 9.97
CA ILE A 29 -2.87 2.39 10.09
C ILE A 29 -1.59 1.75 9.57
N SER A 30 -0.82 1.11 10.44
CA SER A 30 0.33 0.31 10.05
C SER A 30 0.02 -1.17 10.20
N VAL A 31 0.24 -1.95 9.14
CA VAL A 31 0.09 -3.40 9.17
C VAL A 31 1.45 -4.02 8.94
N MET A 32 1.81 -4.90 9.87
CA MET A 32 3.03 -5.69 9.83
C MET A 32 2.69 -7.12 9.37
N PRO A 33 3.68 -7.91 8.92
CA PRO A 33 3.49 -9.30 8.52
C PRO A 33 2.84 -10.09 9.66
N GLY A 34 1.72 -10.76 9.36
CA GLY A 34 0.96 -11.53 10.33
C GLY A 34 -0.09 -10.73 11.12
N ASN A 35 -0.18 -9.41 10.94
CA ASN A 35 -1.28 -8.61 11.48
C ASN A 35 -2.40 -8.44 10.44
N THR A 36 -3.62 -8.27 10.94
CA THR A 36 -4.79 -7.90 10.13
C THR A 36 -5.27 -6.51 10.52
N SER A 37 -5.56 -5.69 9.53
CA SER A 37 -6.22 -4.40 9.65
C SER A 37 -7.72 -4.51 9.47
N GLU A 38 -8.44 -3.48 9.90
CA GLU A 38 -9.85 -3.24 9.56
C GLU A 38 -10.04 -2.95 8.07
N TYR A 39 -8.97 -2.54 7.37
CA TYR A 39 -9.00 -2.23 5.94
C TYR A 39 -8.54 -3.43 5.12
N GLU A 40 -9.46 -3.98 4.32
CA GLU A 40 -9.19 -5.14 3.46
C GLU A 40 -8.09 -4.86 2.42
N ILE A 41 -8.00 -3.62 1.91
CA ILE A 41 -6.93 -3.20 1.00
C ILE A 41 -5.54 -3.41 1.61
N LEU A 42 -5.35 -3.07 2.89
CA LEU A 42 -4.08 -3.27 3.57
C LEU A 42 -3.80 -4.75 3.79
N ASN A 43 -4.83 -5.53 4.11
CA ASN A 43 -4.70 -6.98 4.26
C ASN A 43 -4.31 -7.66 2.96
N GLU A 44 -4.85 -7.24 1.81
CA GLU A 44 -4.45 -7.78 0.50
C GLU A 44 -3.02 -7.39 0.12
N LEU A 45 -2.61 -6.15 0.38
CA LEU A 45 -1.22 -5.75 0.16
C LEU A 45 -0.26 -6.57 1.03
N MET A 46 -0.64 -6.87 2.28
CA MET A 46 0.13 -7.72 3.18
C MET A 46 0.13 -9.21 2.83
N LYS A 47 -0.76 -9.68 1.93
CA LYS A 47 -0.71 -11.06 1.41
C LYS A 47 0.40 -11.25 0.38
N LEU A 48 0.97 -10.17 -0.14
CA LEU A 48 2.10 -10.23 -1.05
C LEU A 48 3.35 -10.60 -0.25
N GLU A 49 3.97 -11.74 -0.56
CA GLU A 49 5.21 -12.18 0.10
C GLU A 49 6.37 -11.18 -0.08
N GLU A 50 6.29 -10.39 -1.15
CA GLU A 50 7.22 -9.32 -1.49
C GLU A 50 7.04 -8.06 -0.62
N VAL A 51 5.92 -7.92 0.09
CA VAL A 51 5.61 -6.76 0.94
C VAL A 51 6.08 -7.03 2.36
N ASP A 52 6.96 -6.15 2.85
CA ASP A 52 7.45 -6.21 4.22
C ASP A 52 6.44 -5.58 5.19
N ASN A 53 5.94 -4.38 4.87
CA ASN A 53 4.96 -3.72 5.71
C ASN A 53 4.17 -2.68 4.92
N VAL A 54 2.96 -2.35 5.39
CA VAL A 54 2.14 -1.31 4.77
C VAL A 54 1.72 -0.28 5.79
N PHE A 55 1.61 0.97 5.33
CA PHE A 55 1.22 2.10 6.14
C PHE A 55 0.19 2.93 5.39
N GLY A 56 -1.05 2.90 5.84
CA GLY A 56 -2.15 3.70 5.34
C GLY A 56 -2.36 4.98 6.14
N TYR A 57 -2.56 6.10 5.45
CA TYR A 57 -2.96 7.36 6.07
C TYR A 57 -3.78 8.24 5.11
N GLN A 58 -4.96 8.66 5.55
CA GLN A 58 -5.91 9.47 4.77
C GLN A 58 -6.16 8.91 3.36
N ASN A 59 -5.55 9.48 2.34
CA ASN A 59 -5.73 9.11 0.93
C ASN A 59 -4.47 8.47 0.31
N PHE A 60 -3.47 8.09 1.11
CA PHE A 60 -2.29 7.41 0.62
C PHE A 60 -1.95 6.16 1.42
N ILE A 61 -1.30 5.21 0.76
CA ILE A 61 -0.71 4.02 1.37
C ILE A 61 0.75 3.98 0.97
N THR A 62 1.63 3.91 1.95
CA THR A 62 3.03 3.57 1.75
C THR A 62 3.18 2.06 1.86
N VAL A 63 3.70 1.44 0.81
CA VAL A 63 4.06 0.02 0.80
C VAL A 63 5.57 -0.06 0.91
N ASN A 64 6.03 -0.85 1.85
CA ASN A 64 7.43 -1.22 1.96
C ASN A 64 7.58 -2.64 1.42
N LYS A 65 8.50 -2.82 0.48
CA LYS A 65 8.85 -4.12 -0.07
C LYS A 65 10.05 -4.73 0.66
N GLN A 66 10.19 -6.04 0.54
CA GLN A 66 11.39 -6.76 0.95
C GLN A 66 12.58 -6.40 0.04
N PHE A 67 13.81 -6.62 0.53
CA PHE A 67 15.03 -6.32 -0.24
C PHE A 67 15.15 -7.12 -1.54
N ASP A 68 14.58 -8.32 -1.57
CA ASP A 68 14.63 -9.24 -2.73
C ASP A 68 13.45 -9.01 -3.71
N ALA A 69 12.51 -8.13 -3.36
CA ALA A 69 11.32 -7.89 -4.17
C ALA A 69 11.56 -6.85 -5.27
N ASP A 70 10.84 -6.96 -6.38
CA ASP A 70 10.92 -6.03 -7.51
C ASP A 70 9.66 -5.18 -7.66
N TRP A 71 9.85 -3.87 -7.82
CA TRP A 71 8.73 -2.95 -8.03
C TRP A 71 8.03 -3.18 -9.36
N GLU A 72 8.72 -3.72 -10.38
CA GLU A 72 8.11 -4.09 -11.66
C GLU A 72 7.02 -5.17 -11.50
N SER A 73 7.21 -6.10 -10.57
CA SER A 73 6.22 -7.13 -10.23
C SER A 73 5.19 -6.63 -9.22
N LEU A 74 5.59 -5.74 -8.31
CA LEU A 74 4.75 -5.27 -7.22
C LEU A 74 3.75 -4.19 -7.67
N ASN A 75 4.21 -3.20 -8.44
CA ASN A 75 3.39 -2.09 -8.93
C ASN A 75 2.07 -2.55 -9.57
N PRO A 76 2.05 -3.50 -10.54
CA PRO A 76 0.80 -3.95 -11.15
C PRO A 76 -0.12 -4.65 -10.14
N LYS A 77 0.42 -5.40 -9.17
CA LYS A 77 -0.38 -6.05 -8.11
C LYS A 77 -1.01 -5.02 -7.18
N VAL A 78 -0.24 -4.02 -6.77
CA VAL A 78 -0.73 -2.92 -5.93
C VAL A 78 -1.80 -2.15 -6.68
N GLU A 79 -1.56 -1.77 -7.95
CA GLU A 79 -2.54 -1.06 -8.76
C GLU A 79 -3.84 -1.84 -8.93
N GLU A 80 -3.76 -3.15 -9.21
CA GLU A 80 -4.94 -4.02 -9.31
C GLU A 80 -5.75 -4.04 -8.01
N ILE A 81 -5.08 -4.11 -6.87
CA ILE A 81 -5.72 -4.04 -5.55
C ILE A 81 -6.45 -2.70 -5.40
N PHE A 82 -5.79 -1.58 -5.67
CA PHE A 82 -6.43 -0.25 -5.56
C PHE A 82 -7.67 -0.12 -6.46
N VAL A 83 -7.56 -0.55 -7.71
CA VAL A 83 -8.68 -0.55 -8.67
C VAL A 83 -9.82 -1.45 -8.21
N LYS A 84 -9.51 -2.63 -7.65
CA LYS A 84 -10.49 -3.58 -7.11
C LYS A 84 -11.31 -2.98 -5.97
N TYR A 85 -10.70 -2.18 -5.10
CA TYR A 85 -11.39 -1.45 -4.04
C TYR A 85 -12.03 -0.12 -4.50
N GLY A 86 -11.84 0.27 -5.77
CA GLY A 86 -12.47 1.46 -6.36
C GLY A 86 -11.79 2.78 -6.00
N TYR A 87 -10.49 2.74 -5.71
CA TYR A 87 -9.64 3.90 -5.46
C TYR A 87 -8.89 4.34 -6.72
#